data_AF-A0A1W1GXZ1-F1
#
_entry.id   AF-A0A1W1GXZ1-F1
#
_cell.length_a   1.000
_cell.length_b   1.000
_cell.length_c   1.000
_cell.angle_alpha   90.00
_cell.angle_beta   90.00
_cell.angle_gamma   90.00
#
_symmetry.space_group_name_H-M   'P 1'
#
loop_
_entity.id
_entity.type
_entity.pdbx_description
1 polymer ?
#
loop_
_entity_poly.entity_id
_entity_poly.type
_entity_poly.pdbx_seq_one_letter_code
_entity_poly.pdbx_strand_id
1 'polypeptide(L)'
;MSTLLSDWCAFCEGVAVFDKSHFLGLLKEHGSDSELRKIFSYFSSSADLHERAIKVISSGRLDGSLYLLPRFSTSREEIVRLGSEWLRGQEEICRRIGEVEIEGICRRAEVVFVAGSDLDSVLRMDIPQYWLFDGIGDSVRGSRISESDQVYALFEALYGLAADYYLAWYIGSSLFELDVDFDPYFEFWRMGGRCALTESEFLVSNQ
;
A
#
# COMPACT_ATOMS: atom_id res chain seq x y z
N MET A 1 -12.12 -29.47 -7.82
CA MET A 1 -11.18 -28.75 -6.92
C MET A 1 -11.69 -27.32 -6.84
N SER A 2 -11.85 -26.76 -5.64
CA SER A 2 -12.16 -25.34 -5.51
C SER A 2 -10.93 -24.51 -5.87
N THR A 3 -11.16 -23.31 -6.42
CA THR A 3 -10.13 -22.29 -6.66
C THR A 3 -10.24 -21.22 -5.56
N LEU A 4 -9.18 -20.41 -5.37
CA LEU A 4 -9.25 -19.28 -4.44
C LEU A 4 -10.41 -18.34 -4.77
N LEU A 5 -10.71 -18.12 -6.05
CA LEU A 5 -11.87 -17.32 -6.47
C LEU A 5 -13.20 -17.94 -6.07
N SER A 6 -13.38 -19.27 -6.18
CA SER A 6 -14.63 -19.91 -5.73
C SER A 6 -14.77 -19.89 -4.21
N ASP A 7 -13.66 -20.06 -3.48
CA ASP A 7 -13.64 -19.95 -2.03
C ASP A 7 -13.98 -18.52 -1.59
N TRP A 8 -13.47 -17.51 -2.30
CA TRP A 8 -13.76 -16.09 -2.05
C TRP A 8 -15.25 -15.78 -2.21
N CYS A 9 -15.85 -16.27 -3.29
CA CYS A 9 -17.28 -16.09 -3.53
C CYS A 9 -18.12 -16.75 -2.42
N ALA A 10 -17.81 -18.00 -2.07
CA ALA A 10 -18.51 -18.72 -1.01
C ALA A 10 -18.34 -18.03 0.37
N PHE A 11 -17.18 -17.44 0.64
CA PHE A 11 -16.91 -16.66 1.84
C PHE A 11 -17.70 -15.36 1.89
N CYS A 12 -17.76 -14.61 0.79
CA CYS A 12 -18.52 -13.37 0.70
C CYS A 12 -20.03 -13.60 0.74
N GLU A 13 -20.50 -14.74 0.23
CA GLU A 13 -21.91 -15.16 0.26
C GLU A 13 -22.33 -15.78 1.60
N GLY A 14 -21.39 -15.98 2.54
CA GLY A 14 -21.66 -16.60 3.84
C GLY A 14 -21.95 -18.11 3.75
N VAL A 15 -21.59 -18.76 2.63
CA VAL A 15 -21.77 -20.19 2.38
C VAL A 15 -20.66 -21.02 3.02
N ALA A 16 -19.48 -20.43 3.22
CA ALA A 16 -18.32 -21.08 3.82
C ALA A 16 -17.54 -20.11 4.72
N VAL A 17 -16.80 -20.67 5.69
CA VAL A 17 -15.94 -19.92 6.61
C VAL A 17 -14.49 -20.27 6.31
N PHE A 18 -13.66 -19.25 6.19
CA PHE A 18 -12.22 -19.37 5.97
C PHE A 18 -11.47 -18.45 6.93
N ASP A 19 -10.21 -18.77 7.19
CA ASP A 19 -9.30 -17.81 7.82
C ASP A 19 -9.08 -16.62 6.85
N LYS A 20 -8.95 -15.40 7.38
CA LYS A 20 -8.78 -14.19 6.56
C LYS A 20 -7.53 -14.28 5.67
N SER A 21 -6.45 -14.89 6.17
CA SER A 21 -5.20 -15.07 5.45
C SER A 21 -5.27 -16.12 4.33
N HIS A 22 -6.35 -16.92 4.27
CA HIS A 22 -6.62 -17.86 3.16
C HIS A 22 -6.60 -17.15 1.80
N PHE A 23 -7.00 -15.88 1.78
CA PHE A 23 -7.11 -15.07 0.56
C PHE A 23 -5.87 -14.23 0.24
N LEU A 24 -4.77 -14.39 0.97
CA LEU A 24 -3.52 -13.63 0.74
C LEU A 24 -3.06 -13.71 -0.73
N GLY A 25 -3.20 -14.87 -1.38
CA GLY A 25 -2.82 -15.08 -2.78
C GLY A 25 -3.87 -14.70 -3.82
N LEU A 26 -5.05 -14.21 -3.42
CA LEU A 26 -6.24 -14.10 -4.29
C LEU A 26 -5.97 -13.26 -5.55
N LEU A 27 -5.46 -12.03 -5.39
CA LEU A 27 -5.24 -11.09 -6.50
C LEU A 27 -4.07 -11.48 -7.41
N LYS A 28 -3.15 -12.30 -6.89
CA LYS A 28 -2.02 -12.82 -7.66
C LYS A 28 -2.43 -14.02 -8.53
N GLU A 29 -3.31 -14.88 -8.01
CA GLU A 29 -3.86 -16.01 -8.77
C GLU A 29 -4.94 -15.54 -9.76
N HIS A 30 -5.72 -14.52 -9.39
CA HIS A 30 -6.91 -14.05 -10.11
C HIS A 30 -6.86 -12.54 -10.39
N GLY A 31 -5.95 -12.15 -11.29
CA GLY A 31 -5.64 -10.74 -11.61
C GLY A 31 -6.21 -10.22 -12.93
N SER A 32 -7.02 -10.99 -13.65
CA SER A 32 -7.63 -10.50 -14.90
C SER A 32 -8.79 -9.52 -14.63
N ASP A 33 -9.11 -8.63 -15.60
CA ASP A 33 -10.19 -7.64 -15.45
C ASP A 33 -11.53 -8.27 -15.01
N SER A 34 -11.93 -9.38 -15.63
CA SER A 34 -13.18 -10.07 -15.28
C SER A 34 -13.15 -10.70 -13.88
N GLU A 35 -12.01 -11.23 -13.45
CA GLU A 35 -11.83 -11.79 -12.11
C GLU A 35 -11.81 -10.70 -11.04
N LEU A 36 -11.10 -9.60 -11.27
CA LEU A 36 -11.07 -8.46 -10.35
C LEU A 36 -12.47 -7.87 -10.17
N ARG A 37 -13.25 -7.68 -11.25
CA ARG A 37 -14.65 -7.26 -11.15
C ARG A 37 -15.47 -8.19 -10.27
N LYS A 38 -15.22 -9.49 -10.38
CA LYS A 38 -15.92 -10.50 -9.58
C LYS A 38 -15.48 -10.49 -8.12
N ILE A 39 -14.18 -10.29 -7.84
CA ILE A 39 -13.65 -10.19 -6.47
C ILE A 39 -14.27 -8.98 -5.76
N PHE A 40 -14.32 -7.83 -6.41
CA PHE A 40 -14.78 -6.59 -5.80
C PHE A 40 -16.30 -6.39 -5.82
N SER A 41 -17.07 -7.22 -6.53
CA SER A 41 -18.53 -7.05 -6.68
C SER A 41 -19.32 -7.10 -5.37
N TYR A 42 -18.73 -7.68 -4.32
CA TYR A 42 -19.34 -7.78 -2.99
C TYR A 42 -19.24 -6.49 -2.16
N PHE A 43 -18.56 -5.45 -2.65
CA PHE A 43 -18.37 -4.17 -1.96
C PHE A 43 -19.10 -3.04 -2.69
N SER A 44 -19.67 -2.11 -1.92
CA SER A 44 -20.37 -0.94 -2.48
C SER A 44 -19.46 -0.06 -3.35
N SER A 45 -18.17 -0.02 -3.05
CA SER A 45 -17.13 0.72 -3.77
C SER A 45 -16.38 -0.13 -4.82
N SER A 46 -17.03 -1.15 -5.36
CA SER A 46 -16.44 -2.11 -6.31
C SER A 46 -15.73 -1.47 -7.51
N ALA A 47 -16.27 -0.38 -8.06
CA ALA A 47 -15.68 0.32 -9.21
C ALA A 47 -14.33 0.97 -8.87
N ASP A 48 -14.25 1.65 -7.73
CA ASP A 48 -13.04 2.34 -7.27
C ASP A 48 -11.93 1.34 -6.92
N LEU A 49 -12.29 0.27 -6.20
CA LEU A 49 -11.39 -0.84 -5.88
C LEU A 49 -10.80 -1.45 -7.16
N HIS A 50 -11.66 -1.73 -8.13
CA HIS A 50 -11.26 -2.29 -9.42
C HIS A 50 -10.32 -1.36 -10.18
N GLU A 51 -10.66 -0.07 -10.30
CA GLU A 51 -9.84 0.91 -11.02
C GLU A 51 -8.43 1.00 -10.42
N ARG A 52 -8.34 1.13 -9.09
CA ARG A 52 -7.05 1.26 -8.40
C ARG A 52 -6.24 -0.04 -8.46
N ALA A 53 -6.88 -1.20 -8.31
CA ALA A 53 -6.20 -2.49 -8.44
C ALA A 53 -5.58 -2.68 -9.83
N ILE A 54 -6.31 -2.34 -10.91
CA ILE A 54 -5.80 -2.40 -12.28
C ILE A 54 -4.59 -1.46 -12.46
N LYS A 55 -4.64 -0.23 -11.90
CA LYS A 55 -3.51 0.71 -11.95
C LYS A 55 -2.26 0.12 -11.30
N VAL A 56 -2.39 -0.50 -10.12
CA VAL A 56 -1.27 -1.14 -9.42
C VAL A 56 -0.73 -2.33 -10.19
N ILE A 57 -1.60 -3.27 -10.58
CA ILE A 57 -1.21 -4.50 -11.30
C ILE A 57 -0.51 -4.16 -12.63
N SER A 58 -1.04 -3.22 -13.40
CA SER A 58 -0.46 -2.82 -14.69
C SER A 58 0.87 -2.05 -14.57
N SER A 59 1.12 -1.41 -13.41
CA SER A 59 2.36 -0.69 -13.11
C SER A 59 3.48 -1.60 -12.59
N GLY A 60 3.17 -2.85 -12.25
CA GLY A 60 4.12 -3.80 -11.72
C GLY A 60 4.53 -4.92 -12.69
N ARG A 61 5.33 -5.85 -12.15
CA ARG A 61 5.75 -7.12 -12.78
C ARG A 61 5.99 -8.19 -11.72
N LEU A 62 5.72 -9.44 -12.07
CA LEU A 62 5.86 -10.61 -11.19
C LEU A 62 7.09 -11.48 -11.52
N ASP A 63 7.99 -11.04 -12.41
CA ASP A 63 9.18 -11.71 -12.98
C ASP A 63 9.92 -12.72 -12.05
N GLY A 64 9.32 -13.88 -11.76
CA GLY A 64 9.81 -14.85 -10.77
C GLY A 64 9.74 -14.42 -9.30
N SER A 65 9.16 -13.26 -9.00
CA SER A 65 8.99 -12.74 -7.64
C SER A 65 7.74 -13.29 -6.96
N LEU A 66 7.80 -13.44 -5.64
CA LEU A 66 6.62 -13.80 -4.84
C LEU A 66 5.59 -12.67 -4.82
N TYR A 67 6.05 -11.42 -4.88
CA TYR A 67 5.26 -10.20 -4.78
C TYR A 67 5.45 -9.32 -6.01
N LEU A 68 4.44 -8.52 -6.33
CA LEU A 68 4.47 -7.55 -7.42
C LEU A 68 5.55 -6.50 -7.14
N LEU A 69 6.49 -6.36 -8.08
CA LEU A 69 7.53 -5.36 -8.02
C LEU A 69 7.23 -4.23 -9.02
N PRO A 70 7.60 -2.98 -8.72
CA PRO A 70 7.46 -1.89 -9.66
C PRO A 70 8.38 -2.05 -10.88
N ARG A 71 8.06 -1.34 -11.95
CA ARG A 71 8.90 -1.25 -13.15
C ARG A 71 9.90 -0.11 -12.95
N PHE A 72 11.11 -0.46 -12.50
CA PHE A 72 12.22 0.48 -12.32
C PHE A 72 12.52 1.25 -13.62
N SER A 73 12.07 2.50 -13.71
CA SER A 73 12.15 3.24 -14.98
C SER A 73 12.26 4.76 -14.82
N THR A 74 13.08 5.25 -13.89
CA THR A 74 13.20 6.69 -13.70
C THR A 74 14.59 7.20 -13.36
N SER A 75 14.79 8.50 -13.51
CA SER A 75 16.05 9.19 -13.17
C SER A 75 16.13 9.50 -11.67
N ARG A 76 17.32 9.86 -11.20
CA ARG A 76 17.55 10.29 -9.81
C ARG A 76 16.73 11.53 -9.47
N GLU A 77 16.65 12.48 -10.38
CA GLU A 77 15.98 13.76 -10.17
C GLU A 77 14.47 13.52 -10.00
N GLU A 78 13.92 12.64 -10.83
CA GLU A 78 12.49 12.32 -10.80
C GLU A 78 12.12 11.51 -9.56
N ILE A 79 12.96 10.57 -9.12
CA ILE A 79 12.68 9.83 -7.88
C ILE A 79 12.78 10.72 -6.64
N VAL A 80 13.69 11.70 -6.62
CA VAL A 80 13.77 12.71 -5.55
C VAL A 80 12.54 13.60 -5.54
N ARG A 81 12.04 14.00 -6.71
CA ARG A 81 10.80 14.77 -6.85
C ARG A 81 9.61 13.99 -6.28
N LEU A 82 9.41 12.75 -6.72
CA LEU A 82 8.34 11.88 -6.25
C LEU A 82 8.46 11.56 -4.75
N GLY A 83 9.67 11.32 -4.27
CA GLY A 83 9.93 11.15 -2.83
C GLY A 83 9.59 12.39 -2.02
N SER A 84 9.86 13.59 -2.56
CA SER A 84 9.45 14.85 -1.94
C SER A 84 7.93 15.02 -1.89
N GLU A 85 7.22 14.58 -2.92
CA GLU A 85 5.75 14.56 -2.94
C GLU A 85 5.20 13.57 -1.93
N TRP A 86 5.80 12.39 -1.82
CA TRP A 86 5.43 11.42 -0.81
C TRP A 86 5.68 11.91 0.61
N LEU A 87 6.83 12.54 0.89
CA LEU A 87 7.12 13.12 2.21
C LEU A 87 6.09 14.18 2.61
N ARG A 88 5.66 15.03 1.66
CA ARG A 88 4.57 16.01 1.91
C ARG A 88 3.23 15.31 2.15
N GLY A 89 2.96 14.22 1.43
CA GLY A 89 1.80 13.36 1.68
C GLY A 89 1.81 12.79 3.10
N GLN A 90 2.96 12.27 3.56
CA GLN A 90 3.13 11.81 4.94
C GLN A 90 2.92 12.93 5.96
N GLU A 91 3.46 14.14 5.72
CA GLU A 91 3.22 15.30 6.60
C GLU A 91 1.73 15.61 6.73
N GLU A 92 1.00 15.66 5.61
CA GLU A 92 -0.43 15.90 5.59
C GLU A 92 -1.20 14.81 6.33
N ILE A 93 -0.85 13.53 6.10
CA ILE A 93 -1.45 12.40 6.80
C ILE A 93 -1.25 12.56 8.31
N CYS A 94 -0.01 12.77 8.76
CA CYS A 94 0.32 12.93 10.18
C CYS A 94 -0.49 14.05 10.83
N ARG A 95 -0.61 15.19 10.14
CA ARG A 95 -1.41 16.32 10.61
C ARG A 95 -2.89 15.95 10.82
N ARG A 96 -3.46 15.15 9.90
CA ARG A 96 -4.87 14.72 9.97
C ARG A 96 -5.12 13.70 11.07
N ILE A 97 -4.17 12.80 11.32
CA ILE A 97 -4.27 11.78 12.37
C ILE A 97 -3.82 12.29 13.74
N GLY A 98 -3.26 13.50 13.82
CA GLY A 98 -2.83 14.12 15.08
C GLY A 98 -1.43 13.69 15.55
N GLU A 99 -0.61 13.10 14.68
CA GLU A 99 0.77 12.68 14.96
C GLU A 99 1.74 13.87 14.87
N VAL A 100 1.69 14.75 15.87
CA VAL A 100 2.38 16.06 15.87
C VAL A 100 3.91 15.93 15.79
N GLU A 101 4.49 14.92 16.47
CA GLU A 101 5.94 14.73 16.48
C GLU A 101 6.46 14.33 15.10
N ILE A 102 5.83 13.31 14.51
CA ILE A 102 6.18 12.80 13.18
C ILE A 102 5.88 13.85 12.09
N GLU A 103 4.76 14.56 12.18
CA GLU A 103 4.46 15.71 11.31
C GLU A 103 5.63 16.72 11.32
N GLY A 104 6.15 17.02 12.51
CA GLY A 104 7.30 17.90 12.68
C GLY A 104 8.58 17.39 12.02
N ILE A 105 8.82 16.08 12.05
CA ILE A 105 9.94 15.42 11.38
C ILE A 105 9.77 15.50 9.87
N CYS A 106 8.61 15.09 9.33
CA CYS A 106 8.33 15.13 7.89
C CYS A 106 8.53 16.54 7.31
N ARG A 107 8.10 17.58 8.03
CA ARG A 107 8.24 18.98 7.61
C ARG A 107 9.69 19.45 7.48
N ARG A 108 10.57 18.96 8.36
CA ARG A 108 11.97 19.42 8.44
C ARG A 108 12.93 18.53 7.66
N ALA A 109 12.55 17.29 7.39
CA ALA A 109 13.42 16.31 6.77
C ALA A 109 13.84 16.75 5.36
N GLU A 110 15.13 16.68 5.07
CA GLU A 110 15.67 16.93 3.73
C GLU A 110 15.60 15.66 2.89
N VAL A 111 15.12 15.76 1.64
CA VAL A 111 15.01 14.60 0.75
C VAL A 111 16.36 14.34 0.09
N VAL A 112 16.95 13.17 0.34
CA VAL A 112 18.29 12.81 -0.12
C VAL A 112 18.27 11.50 -0.90
N PHE A 113 18.81 11.52 -2.12
CA PHE A 113 19.00 10.28 -2.88
C PHE A 113 20.22 9.52 -2.36
N VAL A 114 20.05 8.24 -2.07
CA VAL A 114 21.11 7.34 -1.57
C VAL A 114 21.19 6.05 -2.37
N ALA A 115 22.33 5.34 -2.25
CA ALA A 115 22.45 4.00 -2.78
C ALA A 115 21.51 3.04 -2.02
N GLY A 116 20.99 2.02 -2.70
CA GLY A 116 20.07 1.05 -2.09
C GLY A 116 20.66 0.35 -0.86
N SER A 117 21.97 0.07 -0.86
CA SER A 117 22.67 -0.52 0.29
C SER A 117 22.69 0.38 1.52
N ASP A 118 22.79 1.70 1.32
CA ASP A 118 22.80 2.66 2.42
C ASP A 118 21.38 2.77 3.00
N LEU A 119 20.36 2.80 2.13
CA LEU A 119 18.96 2.73 2.54
C LEU A 119 18.66 1.45 3.34
N ASP A 120 19.14 0.30 2.86
CA ASP A 120 18.97 -0.99 3.55
C ASP A 120 19.62 -1.00 4.94
N SER A 121 20.74 -0.29 5.11
CA SER A 121 21.39 -0.15 6.41
C SER A 121 20.53 0.68 7.37
N VAL A 122 19.96 1.79 6.89
CA VAL A 122 19.13 2.69 7.71
C VAL A 122 17.80 2.01 8.09
N LEU A 123 17.19 1.24 7.19
CA LEU A 123 15.99 0.47 7.49
C LEU A 123 16.21 -0.58 8.60
N ARG A 124 17.45 -0.94 8.97
CA ARG A 124 17.70 -1.85 10.10
C ARG A 124 17.83 -1.15 11.45
N MET A 125 17.79 0.18 11.45
CA MET A 125 17.89 1.01 12.65
C MET A 125 16.50 1.31 13.22
N ASP A 126 16.45 1.74 14.47
CA ASP A 126 15.25 2.35 15.04
C ASP A 126 15.11 3.78 14.48
N ILE A 127 14.10 4.01 13.67
CA ILE A 127 13.90 5.26 12.91
C ILE A 127 12.43 5.70 12.93
N PRO A 128 12.15 7.02 12.82
CA PRO A 128 10.80 7.57 12.79
C PRO A 128 9.86 6.96 11.76
N GLN A 129 10.40 6.41 10.65
CA GLN A 129 9.62 5.71 9.63
C GLN A 129 8.70 4.62 10.19
N TYR A 130 9.09 3.94 11.28
CA TYR A 130 8.30 2.88 11.89
C TYR A 130 7.12 3.42 12.71
N TRP A 131 7.35 4.44 13.53
CA TRP A 131 6.28 5.09 14.28
C TRP A 131 5.28 5.79 13.36
N LEU A 132 5.77 6.43 12.29
CA LEU A 132 4.94 6.93 11.20
C LEU A 132 4.04 5.83 10.63
N PHE A 133 4.63 4.69 10.28
CA PHE A 133 3.90 3.58 9.69
C PHE A 133 2.83 3.03 10.64
N ASP A 134 3.17 2.84 11.91
CA ASP A 134 2.25 2.34 12.93
C ASP A 134 1.07 3.30 13.13
N GLY A 135 1.32 4.61 13.27
CA GLY A 135 0.28 5.61 13.44
C GLY A 135 -0.69 5.69 12.26
N ILE A 136 -0.17 5.61 11.03
CA ILE A 136 -1.03 5.53 9.82
C ILE A 136 -1.82 4.22 9.82
N GLY A 137 -1.17 3.09 10.13
CA GLY A 137 -1.81 1.78 10.17
C GLY A 137 -2.94 1.70 11.20
N ASP A 138 -2.73 2.24 12.40
CA ASP A 138 -3.76 2.34 13.44
C ASP A 138 -4.93 3.22 13.00
N SER A 139 -4.64 4.36 12.37
CA SER A 139 -5.66 5.28 11.88
C SER A 139 -6.50 4.68 10.75
N VAL A 140 -5.88 3.97 9.82
CA VAL A 140 -6.59 3.23 8.75
C VAL A 140 -7.45 2.12 9.35
N ARG A 141 -6.91 1.33 10.29
CA ARG A 141 -7.69 0.27 10.97
C ARG A 141 -8.88 0.84 11.74
N GLY A 142 -8.69 1.95 12.45
CA GLY A 142 -9.71 2.59 13.27
C GLY A 142 -10.79 3.32 12.47
N SER A 143 -10.58 3.57 11.17
CA SER A 143 -11.50 4.32 10.31
C SER A 143 -12.23 3.47 9.27
N ARG A 144 -12.14 2.14 9.33
CA ARG A 144 -12.82 1.27 8.37
C ARG A 144 -14.33 1.48 8.37
N ILE A 145 -14.91 1.47 7.17
CA ILE A 145 -16.36 1.61 6.95
C ILE A 145 -17.10 0.36 7.46
N SER A 146 -16.44 -0.79 7.49
CA SER A 146 -17.02 -2.06 7.95
C SER A 146 -15.99 -2.92 8.66
N GLU A 147 -16.43 -3.54 9.75
CA GLU A 147 -15.67 -4.52 10.55
C GLU A 147 -15.93 -5.97 10.08
N SER A 148 -16.55 -6.16 8.91
CA SER A 148 -16.85 -7.49 8.38
C SER A 148 -15.59 -8.28 8.04
N ASP A 149 -15.64 -9.61 8.21
CA ASP A 149 -14.50 -10.47 7.93
C ASP A 149 -14.03 -10.38 6.47
N GLN A 150 -14.94 -10.07 5.54
CA GLN A 150 -14.67 -9.83 4.12
C GLN A 150 -13.80 -8.60 3.89
N VAL A 151 -14.00 -7.50 4.62
CA VAL A 151 -13.16 -6.31 4.50
C VAL A 151 -11.74 -6.60 4.99
N TYR A 152 -11.61 -7.31 6.12
CA TYR A 152 -10.30 -7.73 6.61
C TYR A 152 -9.59 -8.67 5.62
N ALA A 153 -10.28 -9.70 5.14
CA ALA A 153 -9.72 -10.63 4.17
C ALA A 153 -9.36 -9.95 2.84
N LEU A 154 -10.09 -8.91 2.44
CA LEU A 154 -9.74 -8.10 1.29
C LEU A 154 -8.43 -7.32 1.53
N PHE A 155 -8.25 -6.72 2.70
CA PHE A 155 -6.96 -6.06 3.03
C PHE A 155 -5.78 -7.05 3.04
N GLU A 156 -5.98 -8.27 3.54
CA GLU A 156 -4.97 -9.33 3.44
C GLU A 156 -4.64 -9.65 1.97
N ALA A 157 -5.67 -9.83 1.12
CA ALA A 157 -5.48 -10.07 -0.31
C ALA A 157 -4.74 -8.91 -1.01
N LEU A 158 -5.11 -7.67 -0.69
CA LEU A 158 -4.48 -6.46 -1.23
C LEU A 158 -3.02 -6.34 -0.81
N TYR A 159 -2.71 -6.62 0.47
CA TYR A 159 -1.33 -6.69 0.96
C TYR A 159 -0.55 -7.78 0.23
N GLY A 160 -1.15 -8.96 0.05
CA GLY A 160 -0.53 -10.10 -0.62
C GLY A 160 -0.15 -9.87 -2.08
N LEU A 161 -0.64 -8.80 -2.71
CA LEU A 161 -0.23 -8.41 -4.06
C LEU A 161 1.25 -8.00 -4.11
N ALA A 162 1.70 -7.18 -3.17
CA ALA A 162 3.02 -6.53 -3.22
C ALA A 162 3.82 -6.60 -1.91
N ALA A 163 3.26 -7.20 -0.85
CA ALA A 163 3.75 -7.11 0.53
C ALA A 163 3.92 -5.66 1.00
N ASP A 164 3.00 -4.79 0.59
CA ASP A 164 3.08 -3.35 0.78
C ASP A 164 1.73 -2.80 1.27
N TYR A 165 1.71 -2.35 2.52
CA TYR A 165 0.49 -1.84 3.14
C TYR A 165 0.04 -0.50 2.56
N TYR A 166 0.96 0.38 2.15
CA TYR A 166 0.57 1.66 1.55
C TYR A 166 -0.08 1.44 0.17
N LEU A 167 0.35 0.44 -0.61
CA LEU A 167 -0.40 0.04 -1.81
C LEU A 167 -1.75 -0.59 -1.48
N ALA A 168 -1.81 -1.41 -0.43
CA ALA A 168 -3.09 -1.98 0.00
C ALA A 168 -4.07 -0.88 0.42
N TRP A 169 -3.61 0.16 1.12
CA TRP A 169 -4.41 1.32 1.50
C TRP A 169 -4.74 2.24 0.33
N TYR A 170 -3.84 2.40 -0.64
CA TYR A 170 -4.14 3.08 -1.90
C TYR A 170 -5.33 2.40 -2.59
N ILE A 171 -5.26 1.09 -2.84
CA ILE A 171 -6.33 0.36 -3.53
C ILE A 171 -7.60 0.37 -2.68
N GLY A 172 -7.47 0.06 -1.39
CA GLY A 172 -8.57 -0.03 -0.43
C GLY A 172 -9.05 1.30 0.14
N SER A 173 -8.69 2.45 -0.46
CA SER A 173 -9.02 3.78 0.04
C SER A 173 -10.51 4.03 0.22
N SER A 174 -11.35 3.33 -0.55
CA SER A 174 -12.81 3.37 -0.44
C SER A 174 -13.39 2.41 0.61
N LEU A 175 -12.55 1.80 1.45
CA LEU A 175 -12.94 0.89 2.55
C LEU A 175 -12.77 1.51 3.94
N PHE A 176 -12.26 2.74 4.03
CA PHE A 176 -12.10 3.51 5.27
C PHE A 176 -12.47 4.99 5.07
N GLU A 177 -12.83 5.67 6.16
CA GLU A 177 -13.26 7.09 6.19
C GLU A 177 -12.13 8.03 6.63
N LEU A 178 -10.88 7.60 6.48
CA LEU A 178 -9.73 8.47 6.66
C LEU A 178 -9.57 9.34 5.41
N ASP A 179 -9.89 10.63 5.55
CA ASP A 179 -9.61 11.64 4.52
C ASP A 179 -8.10 11.79 4.42
N VAL A 180 -7.43 10.98 3.60
CA VAL A 180 -6.00 11.04 3.29
C VAL A 180 -5.76 10.58 1.86
N ASP A 181 -4.68 11.09 1.26
CA ASP A 181 -4.32 10.78 -0.13
C ASP A 181 -3.06 9.90 -0.18
N PHE A 182 -3.22 8.68 -0.71
CA PHE A 182 -2.14 7.73 -0.95
C PHE A 182 -1.65 7.75 -2.42
N ASP A 183 -2.21 8.59 -3.29
CA ASP A 183 -1.78 8.73 -4.68
C ASP A 183 -0.28 9.09 -4.79
N PRO A 184 0.30 10.01 -3.98
CA PRO A 184 1.73 10.29 -4.01
C PRO A 184 2.59 9.06 -3.72
N TYR A 185 2.14 8.15 -2.84
CA TYR A 185 2.85 6.91 -2.59
C TYR A 185 2.81 5.98 -3.79
N PHE A 186 1.65 5.82 -4.43
CA PHE A 186 1.53 4.99 -5.63
C PHE A 186 2.44 5.50 -6.76
N GLU A 187 2.48 6.82 -6.97
CA GLU A 187 3.34 7.47 -7.96
C GLU A 187 4.83 7.27 -7.67
N PHE A 188 5.22 7.32 -6.39
CA PHE A 188 6.59 7.02 -5.96
C PHE A 188 6.94 5.54 -6.14
N TRP A 189 6.07 4.63 -5.66
CA TRP A 189 6.27 3.19 -5.73
C TRP A 189 6.36 2.70 -7.17
N ARG A 190 5.47 3.14 -8.07
CA ARG A 190 5.41 2.65 -9.46
C ARG A 190 6.70 2.93 -10.24
N MET A 191 7.50 3.89 -9.79
CA MET A 191 8.81 4.24 -10.36
C MET A 191 9.99 3.51 -9.71
N GLY A 192 9.73 2.58 -8.79
CA GLY A 192 10.76 1.85 -8.04
C GLY A 192 11.16 2.50 -6.72
N GLY A 193 10.42 3.50 -6.25
CA GLY A 193 10.74 4.26 -5.06
C GLY A 193 10.76 3.42 -3.79
N ARG A 194 11.84 3.60 -3.03
CA ARG A 194 12.03 3.07 -1.67
C ARG A 194 12.47 4.23 -0.79
N CYS A 195 12.02 4.26 0.46
CA CYS A 195 12.36 5.36 1.35
C CYS A 195 12.57 4.95 2.80
N ALA A 196 13.25 5.83 3.55
CA ALA A 196 13.37 5.77 5.00
C ALA A 196 13.38 7.19 5.57
N LEU A 197 12.44 7.48 6.47
CA LEU A 197 12.41 8.70 7.25
C LEU A 197 13.29 8.57 8.50
N THR A 198 14.29 9.45 8.61
CA THR A 198 15.09 9.67 9.82
C THR A 198 14.66 10.98 10.49
N GLU A 199 15.30 11.35 11.61
CA GLU A 199 15.02 12.62 12.32
C GLU A 199 15.29 13.88 11.48
N SER A 200 16.16 13.79 10.48
CA SER A 200 16.60 14.94 9.67
C SER A 200 16.54 14.74 8.17
N GLU A 201 16.45 13.51 7.69
CA GLU A 201 16.53 13.18 6.27
C GLU A 201 15.43 12.19 5.87
N PHE A 202 14.87 12.39 4.69
CA PHE A 202 14.04 11.43 3.98
C PHE A 202 14.88 10.81 2.86
N LEU A 203 15.44 9.65 3.15
CA LEU A 203 16.31 8.94 2.23
C LEU A 203 15.45 8.28 1.15
N VAL A 204 15.82 8.45 -0.12
CA VAL A 204 15.12 7.85 -1.25
C VAL A 204 16.08 7.08 -2.14
N SER A 205 15.61 5.97 -2.69
CA SER A 205 16.35 5.17 -3.66
C SER A 205 15.39 4.53 -4.67
N ASN A 206 15.94 4.12 -5.82
CA ASN A 206 15.23 3.31 -6.82
C ASN A 206 16.08 2.13 -7.33
N GLN A 207 17.05 1.68 -6.52
CA GLN A 207 17.94 0.56 -6.83
C GLN A 207 18.01 -0.40 -5.64
#